data_AF-A0A7G9YJM2-F1
#
_entry.id   AF-A0A7G9YJM2-F1
#
_cell.length_a   1.000
_cell.length_b   1.000
_cell.length_c   1.000
_cell.angle_alpha   90.00
_cell.angle_beta   90.00
_cell.angle_gamma   90.00
#
_symmetry.space_group_name_H-M   'P 1'
#
loop_
_entity.id
_entity.type
_entity.pdbx_description
1 polymer ?
#
loop_
_entity_poly.entity_id
_entity_poly.type
_entity_poly.pdbx_seq_one_letter_code
_entity_poly.pdbx_strand_id
1 'polypeptide(L)'
;MPSEPAESVQVEYTQEFKRNLRALAKKYRHIRSDVQPVIDQLQAGEVMGDQVPRTRYTIFKVRVRNSDIQKGKRSGYRLIYHLRTSPSTKS
;
A
#
# COMPACT_ATOMS: atom_id res chain seq x y z
N MET A 1 -23.26 19.61 -14.13
CA MET A 1 -22.85 18.60 -13.12
C MET A 1 -21.37 18.79 -12.84
N PRO A 2 -20.95 19.50 -11.79
CA PRO A 2 -19.57 19.43 -11.36
C PRO A 2 -19.44 18.19 -10.48
N SER A 3 -18.84 17.13 -11.02
CA SER A 3 -18.37 16.00 -10.24
C SER A 3 -17.38 16.49 -9.19
N GLU A 4 -17.69 16.26 -7.92
CA GLU A 4 -16.81 16.56 -6.78
C GLU A 4 -15.40 16.02 -7.05
N PRO A 5 -14.34 16.80 -6.83
CA PRO A 5 -12.99 16.27 -6.96
C PRO A 5 -12.85 15.16 -5.91
N ALA A 6 -12.69 13.92 -6.37
CA ALA A 6 -12.39 12.79 -5.51
C ALA A 6 -11.25 13.19 -4.57
N GLU A 7 -11.51 13.16 -3.27
CA GLU A 7 -10.52 13.51 -2.25
C GLU A 7 -9.28 12.65 -2.46
N SER A 8 -8.22 13.24 -3.03
CA SER A 8 -6.99 12.52 -3.31
C SER A 8 -6.31 12.17 -2.00
N VAL A 9 -6.23 10.89 -1.68
CA VAL A 9 -5.55 10.43 -0.46
C VAL A 9 -4.05 10.56 -0.65
N GLN A 10 -3.40 11.28 0.26
CA GLN A 10 -1.96 11.43 0.25
C GLN A 10 -1.28 10.13 0.72
N VAL A 11 -0.47 9.54 -0.14
CA VAL A 11 0.35 8.36 0.19
C VAL A 11 1.77 8.80 0.51
N GLU A 12 2.20 8.53 1.74
CA GLU A 12 3.56 8.80 2.21
C GLU A 12 4.34 7.50 2.41
N TYR A 13 5.62 7.53 2.02
CA TYR A 13 6.51 6.37 2.15
C TYR A 13 7.46 6.53 3.31
N THR A 14 7.46 5.56 4.22
CA THR A 14 8.46 5.47 5.29
C THR A 14 9.86 5.24 4.73
N GLN A 15 10.88 5.61 5.51
CA GLN A 15 12.27 5.32 5.14
C GLN A 15 12.52 3.81 5.03
N GLU A 16 11.91 3.02 5.92
CA GLU A 16 11.99 1.56 5.90
C GLU A 16 11.41 0.98 4.61
N PHE A 17 10.23 1.46 4.19
CA PHE A 17 9.64 1.05 2.91
C PHE A 17 10.59 1.31 1.74
N LYS A 18 11.16 2.52 1.65
CA LYS A 18 12.11 2.87 0.59
C LYS A 18 13.36 1.99 0.61
N ARG A 19 13.90 1.67 1.79
CA ARG A 19 15.07 0.79 1.96
C ARG A 19 14.76 -0.65 1.50
N ASN A 20 13.64 -1.20 1.96
CA ASN A 20 13.21 -2.57 1.61
C ASN A 20 12.91 -2.69 0.12
N LEU A 21 12.25 -1.69 -0.48
CA LEU A 21 11.95 -1.65 -1.90
C LEU A 21 13.25 -1.65 -2.73
N ARG A 22 14.27 -0.85 -2.35
CA ARG A 22 15.58 -0.84 -3.03
C ARG A 22 16.30 -2.18 -2.91
N ALA A 23 16.28 -2.81 -1.73
CA ALA A 23 16.92 -4.10 -1.53
C ALA A 23 16.27 -5.20 -2.38
N LEU A 24 14.93 -5.26 -2.36
CA LEU A 24 14.17 -6.23 -3.15
C LEU A 24 14.28 -5.99 -4.65
N ALA A 25 14.37 -4.74 -5.10
CA ALA A 25 14.54 -4.38 -6.51
C ALA A 25 15.85 -4.90 -7.13
N LYS A 26 16.85 -5.28 -6.30
CA LYS A 26 18.06 -5.94 -6.78
C LYS A 26 17.77 -7.36 -7.30
N LYS A 27 16.87 -8.07 -6.63
CA LYS A 27 16.53 -9.48 -6.93
C LYS A 27 15.28 -9.60 -7.81
N TYR A 28 14.31 -8.72 -7.62
CA TYR A 28 13.03 -8.74 -8.30
C TYR A 28 12.84 -7.43 -9.06
N ARG A 29 13.10 -7.46 -10.36
CA ARG A 29 13.16 -6.26 -11.20
C ARG A 29 11.79 -5.60 -11.34
N HIS A 30 10.70 -6.36 -11.20
CA HIS A 30 9.34 -5.90 -11.38
C HIS A 30 8.68 -5.40 -10.09
N ILE A 31 9.37 -5.44 -8.93
CA ILE A 31 8.73 -5.07 -7.65
C ILE A 31 8.08 -3.69 -7.67
N ARG A 32 8.67 -2.70 -8.34
CA ARG A 32 8.07 -1.35 -8.44
C ARG A 32 6.75 -1.38 -9.20
N SER A 33 6.72 -2.05 -10.35
CA SER A 33 5.51 -2.23 -11.15
C SER A 33 4.48 -3.11 -10.44
N ASP A 34 4.92 -4.09 -9.65
CA ASP A 34 4.04 -4.97 -8.89
C ASP A 34 3.31 -4.22 -7.74
N VAL A 35 3.99 -3.28 -7.08
CA VAL A 35 3.40 -2.50 -5.97
C VAL A 35 2.62 -1.27 -6.44
N GLN A 36 2.90 -0.75 -7.64
CA GLN A 36 2.28 0.48 -8.15
C GLN A 36 0.74 0.43 -8.19
N PRO A 37 0.08 -0.65 -8.68
CA PRO A 37 -1.38 -0.71 -8.68
C PRO A 37 -1.98 -0.60 -7.28
N VAL A 38 -1.28 -1.11 -6.27
CA VAL A 38 -1.73 -1.02 -4.88
C VAL A 38 -1.61 0.42 -4.37
N ILE A 39 -0.56 1.13 -4.77
CA ILE A 39 -0.38 2.55 -4.43
C ILE A 39 -1.46 3.40 -5.11
N ASP A 40 -1.74 3.15 -6.39
CA ASP A 40 -2.72 3.92 -7.16
C ASP A 40 -4.13 3.79 -6.55
N GLN A 41 -4.52 2.58 -6.17
CA GLN A 41 -5.79 2.32 -5.47
C GLN A 41 -5.83 2.99 -4.09
N LEU A 42 -4.72 2.98 -3.33
CA LEU A 42 -4.64 3.71 -2.06
C LEU A 42 -4.79 5.22 -2.26
N GLN A 43 -4.21 5.79 -3.34
CA GLN A 43 -4.35 7.21 -3.68
C GLN A 43 -5.77 7.58 -4.10
N ALA A 44 -6.51 6.62 -4.69
CA ALA A 44 -7.94 6.76 -4.99
C ALA A 44 -8.84 6.63 -3.74
N GLY A 45 -8.26 6.40 -2.55
CA GLY A 45 -8.99 6.23 -1.31
C GLY A 45 -9.52 4.83 -1.05
N GLU A 46 -9.13 3.84 -1.86
CA GLU A 46 -9.52 2.45 -1.64
C GLU A 46 -8.69 1.82 -0.52
N VAL A 47 -9.35 1.43 0.57
CA VAL A 47 -8.72 0.68 1.66
C VAL A 47 -8.66 -0.79 1.29
N MET A 48 -7.46 -1.30 1.08
CA MET A 48 -7.22 -2.69 0.67
C MET A 48 -6.55 -3.55 1.73
N GLY A 49 -6.78 -4.87 1.61
CA GLY A 49 -6.08 -5.89 2.37
C GLY A 49 -6.75 -6.22 3.69
N ASP A 50 -6.08 -7.06 4.46
CA ASP A 50 -6.59 -7.52 5.76
C ASP A 50 -6.08 -6.60 6.86
N GLN A 51 -6.98 -6.13 7.74
CA GLN A 51 -6.56 -5.45 8.96
C GLN A 51 -5.75 -6.42 9.83
N VAL A 52 -4.61 -5.96 10.35
CA VAL A 52 -3.77 -6.76 11.25
C VAL A 52 -4.36 -6.71 12.65
N PRO A 53 -4.89 -7.84 13.18
CA PRO A 53 -5.55 -7.84 14.48
C PRO A 53 -4.55 -7.60 15.62
N ARG A 54 -5.06 -7.15 16.76
CA ARG A 54 -4.30 -7.01 18.02
C ARG A 54 -3.11 -6.02 17.94
N THR A 55 -3.24 -4.99 17.13
CA THR A 55 -2.27 -3.89 17.03
C THR A 55 -2.85 -2.61 17.64
N ARG A 56 -2.00 -1.75 18.21
CA ARG A 56 -2.44 -0.45 18.79
C ARG A 56 -2.83 0.58 17.73
N TYR A 57 -2.46 0.34 16.48
CA TYR A 57 -2.68 1.23 15.34
C TYR A 57 -3.46 0.50 14.26
N THR A 58 -4.33 1.21 13.53
CA THR A 58 -5.05 0.65 12.38
C THR A 58 -4.08 0.42 11.22
N ILE A 59 -3.58 -0.81 11.13
CA ILE A 59 -2.64 -1.27 10.11
C ILE A 59 -3.31 -2.31 9.22
N PHE A 60 -3.09 -2.19 7.92
CA PHE A 60 -3.58 -3.09 6.90
C PHE A 60 -2.43 -3.81 6.20
N LYS A 61 -2.71 -5.03 5.73
CA LYS A 61 -1.75 -5.90 5.04
C LYS A 61 -2.32 -6.35 3.70
N VAL A 62 -1.64 -5.99 2.61
CA VAL A 62 -1.99 -6.37 1.24
C VAL A 62 -1.03 -7.45 0.74
N ARG A 63 -1.56 -8.50 0.11
CA ARG A 63 -0.77 -9.51 -0.60
C ARG A 63 -0.55 -9.10 -2.04
N VAL A 64 0.69 -8.75 -2.38
CA VAL A 64 1.06 -8.30 -3.73
C VAL A 64 1.65 -9.49 -4.48
N ARG A 65 1.23 -9.69 -5.74
CA ARG A 65 1.86 -10.70 -6.61
C ARG A 65 3.33 -10.32 -6.81
N ASN A 66 4.21 -11.32 -6.86
CA ASN A 66 5.57 -11.13 -7.35
C ASN A 66 5.62 -11.66 -8.78
N SER A 67 5.81 -10.79 -9.76
CA SER A 67 5.82 -11.14 -11.18
C SER A 67 7.10 -11.87 -11.59
N ASP A 68 8.19 -11.70 -10.84
CA ASP A 68 9.48 -12.37 -11.06
C ASP A 68 9.50 -13.84 -10.60
N ILE A 69 8.44 -14.34 -9.96
CA ILE A 69 8.35 -15.74 -9.50
C ILE A 69 7.11 -16.41 -10.11
N GLN A 70 7.29 -17.58 -10.73
CA GLN A 70 6.18 -18.45 -11.21
C GLN A 70 5.42 -19.17 -10.08
N LYS A 71 5.40 -18.60 -8.87
CA LYS A 71 4.64 -19.08 -7.72
C LYS A 71 3.75 -17.90 -7.35
N GLY A 72 2.44 -18.01 -7.61
CA GLY A 72 1.48 -16.89 -7.57
C GLY A 72 1.37 -16.12 -6.25
N LYS A 73 0.24 -15.42 -6.01
CA LYS A 73 0.06 -14.46 -4.88
C LYS A 73 0.43 -15.00 -3.48
N ARG A 74 0.46 -16.32 -3.26
CA ARG A 74 0.88 -16.94 -2.00
C ARG A 74 2.38 -16.78 -1.72
N SER A 75 3.23 -16.70 -2.74
CA SER A 75 4.69 -16.52 -2.63
C SER A 75 5.15 -15.09 -2.91
N GLY A 76 4.22 -14.15 -3.02
CA GLY A 76 4.49 -12.75 -3.34
C GLY A 76 4.92 -11.89 -2.14
N TYR A 77 4.80 -10.57 -2.29
CA TYR A 77 5.17 -9.61 -1.27
C TYR A 77 4.02 -9.36 -0.28
N ARG A 78 4.37 -8.80 0.87
CA ARG A 78 3.41 -8.25 1.83
C ARG A 78 3.67 -6.75 1.92
N LEU A 79 2.70 -5.95 1.48
CA LEU A 79 2.70 -4.51 1.67
C LEU A 79 1.91 -4.19 2.95
N ILE A 80 2.47 -3.35 3.80
CA ILE A 80 1.85 -2.93 5.06
C ILE A 80 1.73 -1.41 5.04
N TYR A 81 0.54 -0.91 5.36
CA TYR A 81 0.29 0.53 5.47
C TYR A 81 -0.61 0.84 6.68
N HIS A 82 -0.56 2.07 7.14
CA HIS A 82 -1.48 2.58 8.17
C HIS A 82 -2.35 3.68 7.57
N LEU A 83 -3.61 3.75 7.97
CA LEU A 83 -4.48 4.85 7.58
C LEU A 83 -4.36 5.95 8.63
N ARG A 84 -3.87 7.13 8.23
CA ARG A 84 -3.84 8.31 9.09
C ARG A 84 -5.10 9.13 8.81
N THR A 85 -6.13 8.95 9.62
CA THR A 85 -7.27 9.85 9.62
C THR A 85 -6.89 11.09 10.42
N SER A 86 -6.87 12.27 9.79
CA SER A 86 -6.87 13.51 10.55
C SER A 86 -8.11 13.50 11.44
N PRO A 87 -8.00 13.77 12.75
CA PRO A 87 -9.20 13.98 13.55
C PRO A 87 -9.93 15.16 12.92
N SER A 88 -11.09 14.92 12.35
CA SER A 88 -11.94 15.99 11.86
C SER A 88 -12.33 16.81 13.08
N THR A 89 -11.64 17.92 13.31
CA THR A 89 -12.10 18.97 14.21
C THR A 89 -13.34 19.56 13.57
N LYS A 90 -14.49 18.90 13.77
CA LYS A 90 -15.79 19.56 13.63
C LYS A 90 -15.87 20.53 14.81
N SER A 91 -15.66 21.81 14.53
CA SER A 91 -16.09 22.91 15.38
C SER A 91 -17.60 23.12 15.26
#